data_AF-A0A941ALM9-F1
#
_entry.id   AF-A0A941ALM9-F1
#
_cell.length_a   1.000
_cell.length_b   1.000
_cell.length_c   1.000
_cell.angle_alpha   90.00
_cell.angle_beta   90.00
_cell.angle_gamma   90.00
#
_symmetry.space_group_name_H-M   'P 1'
#
loop_
_entity.id
_entity.type
_entity.pdbx_description
1 polymer ?
#
loop_
_entity_poly.entity_id
_entity_poly.type
_entity_poly.pdbx_seq_one_letter_code
_entity_poly.pdbx_strand_id
1 'polypeptide(L)'
;MSRCRSSFPRRALRTVAPLAASLCATAAALAAEEGGGAHAAAIPWGEVVKQAINFAILAGVLFYFLRKPLSSFLKERSELLRKSIDDAAKARAEAAEKLSAIEARTAALADEIAAMNAKMDAEAGAEAQRLRETAAVEISRIRAQSEFAGEQEVKKAREELRREASLLSAQAAEELVRKTLSPVDQERLVRENLEKIEGIVR
;
A
#
# COMPACT_ATOMS: atom_id res chain seq x y z
N MET A 1 21.81 7.23 34.14
CA MET A 1 21.50 7.03 35.58
C MET A 1 21.25 5.53 35.79
N SER A 2 22.32 4.78 36.05
CA SER A 2 22.65 4.26 37.39
C SER A 2 21.90 2.96 37.68
N ARG A 3 22.59 1.81 37.49
CA ARG A 3 22.50 0.67 38.41
C ARG A 3 23.65 -0.30 38.17
N CYS A 4 24.60 -0.20 39.11
CA CYS A 4 25.63 -1.13 39.51
C CYS A 4 25.60 -2.51 38.83
N ARG A 5 26.43 -2.62 37.80
CA ARG A 5 27.06 -3.86 37.39
C ARG A 5 28.09 -4.25 38.45
N SER A 6 27.64 -4.68 39.64
CA SER A 6 28.52 -5.41 40.55
C SER A 6 28.64 -6.83 40.03
N SER A 7 29.45 -6.97 38.98
CA SER A 7 30.00 -8.22 38.52
C SER A 7 30.83 -8.80 39.66
N PHE A 8 30.17 -9.44 40.61
CA PHE A 8 30.84 -10.28 41.59
C PHE A 8 31.46 -11.42 40.79
N PRO A 9 32.79 -11.51 40.78
CA PRO A 9 33.44 -12.23 39.72
C PRO A 9 33.20 -13.72 39.98
N ARG A 10 32.71 -14.45 38.97
CA ARG A 10 32.78 -15.93 38.92
C ARG A 10 34.17 -16.46 39.30
N ARG A 11 35.20 -15.60 39.25
CA ARG A 11 36.54 -15.83 39.79
C ARG A 11 36.55 -16.09 41.29
N ALA A 12 35.83 -15.36 42.15
CA ALA A 12 35.90 -15.56 43.60
C ALA A 12 35.41 -16.96 44.03
N LEU A 13 34.32 -17.47 43.44
CA LEU A 13 33.85 -18.83 43.72
C LEU A 13 34.76 -19.89 43.07
N ARG A 14 35.29 -19.61 41.86
CA ARG A 14 36.30 -20.47 41.19
C ARG A 14 37.67 -20.45 41.86
N THR A 15 38.02 -19.43 42.66
CA THR A 15 39.29 -19.33 43.36
C THR A 15 39.16 -19.83 44.78
N VAL A 16 38.06 -19.53 45.47
CA VAL A 16 37.83 -19.93 46.87
C VAL A 16 37.48 -21.41 46.98
N ALA A 17 36.76 -22.00 46.03
CA ALA A 17 36.45 -23.44 46.06
C ALA A 17 37.70 -24.34 45.96
N PRO A 18 38.64 -24.16 45.01
CA PRO A 18 39.87 -24.93 44.99
C PRO A 18 40.84 -24.54 46.11
N LEU A 19 40.85 -23.28 46.58
CA LEU A 19 41.63 -22.90 47.77
C LEU A 19 41.13 -23.60 49.03
N ALA A 20 39.81 -23.64 49.25
CA ALA A 20 39.22 -24.35 50.38
C ALA A 20 39.41 -25.87 50.26
N ALA A 21 39.30 -26.45 49.05
CA ALA A 21 39.59 -27.86 48.82
C ALA A 21 41.07 -28.20 49.02
N SER A 22 41.98 -27.32 48.58
CA SER A 22 43.43 -27.46 48.79
C SER A 22 43.81 -27.29 50.25
N LEU A 23 43.19 -26.34 50.97
CA LEU A 23 43.36 -26.15 52.41
C LEU A 23 42.84 -27.36 53.21
N CYS A 24 41.75 -27.97 52.74
CA CYS A 24 41.19 -29.18 53.35
C CYS A 24 42.07 -30.42 53.10
N ALA A 25 42.62 -30.56 51.88
CA ALA A 25 43.55 -31.64 51.55
C ALA A 25 44.88 -31.53 52.31
N THR A 26 45.40 -30.31 52.48
CA THR A 26 46.62 -30.06 53.27
C THR A 26 46.40 -30.24 54.77
N ALA A 27 45.23 -29.84 55.31
CA ALA A 27 44.88 -30.14 56.69
C ALA A 27 44.69 -31.65 56.94
N ALA A 28 44.10 -32.38 55.99
CA ALA A 28 43.98 -33.84 56.07
C ALA A 28 45.34 -34.55 55.97
N ALA A 29 46.27 -34.03 55.16
CA ALA A 29 47.63 -34.57 55.04
C ALA A 29 48.48 -34.29 56.29
N LEU A 30 48.40 -33.10 56.89
CA LEU A 30 49.09 -32.80 58.16
C LEU A 30 48.53 -33.61 59.34
N ALA A 31 47.23 -33.88 59.35
CA ALA A 31 46.61 -34.74 60.36
C ALA A 31 46.96 -36.23 60.19
N ALA A 32 47.46 -36.63 59.02
CA ALA A 32 47.91 -37.99 58.76
C ALA A 32 49.34 -38.28 59.26
N GLU A 33 50.14 -37.25 59.59
CA GLU A 33 51.55 -37.42 60.00
C GLU A 33 51.84 -37.27 61.52
N GLU A 34 50.86 -36.96 62.37
CA GLU A 34 50.98 -37.11 63.85
C GLU A 34 50.33 -38.41 64.34
N GLY A 35 50.77 -39.54 63.78
CA GLY A 35 50.34 -40.89 64.16
C GLY A 35 51.47 -41.76 64.70
N GLY A 36 52.39 -41.20 65.49
CA GLY A 36 53.45 -41.96 66.16
C GLY A 36 53.02 -42.48 67.53
N GLY A 37 52.56 -43.73 67.61
CA GLY A 37 52.36 -44.41 68.90
C GLY A 37 51.42 -45.61 68.83
N ALA A 38 51.98 -46.81 69.00
CA ALA A 38 51.28 -48.08 69.09
C ALA A 38 50.19 -48.06 70.17
N HIS A 39 49.00 -48.63 69.89
CA HIS A 39 48.28 -49.59 70.75
C HIS A 39 46.98 -50.07 70.06
N ALA A 40 46.57 -51.27 70.48
CA ALA A 40 45.52 -52.14 69.96
C ALA A 40 44.10 -51.53 69.87
N ALA A 41 43.34 -52.03 68.89
CA ALA A 41 41.91 -52.35 68.93
C ALA A 41 41.03 -51.64 69.98
N ALA A 42 40.88 -50.31 69.86
CA ALA A 42 39.72 -49.57 70.35
C ALA A 42 39.65 -48.25 69.56
N ILE A 43 38.47 -47.86 69.11
CA ILE A 43 38.26 -46.60 68.38
C ILE A 43 38.80 -45.45 69.26
N PRO A 44 39.82 -44.68 68.81
CA PRO A 44 40.35 -43.57 69.58
C PRO A 44 39.37 -42.39 69.52
N TRP A 45 38.33 -42.43 70.36
CA TRP A 45 37.28 -41.41 70.44
C TRP A 45 37.84 -39.98 70.59
N GLY A 46 39.02 -39.80 71.18
CA GLY A 46 39.69 -38.51 71.30
C GLY A 46 40.14 -37.90 69.96
N GLU A 47 40.69 -38.70 69.04
CA GLU A 47 41.11 -38.23 67.72
C GLU A 47 39.91 -37.93 66.82
N VAL A 48 38.87 -38.77 66.91
CA VAL A 48 37.60 -38.56 66.20
C VAL A 48 36.94 -37.24 66.62
N VAL A 49 36.97 -36.89 67.91
CA VAL A 49 36.42 -35.61 68.42
C VAL A 49 37.21 -34.41 67.91
N LYS A 50 38.55 -34.46 67.87
CA LYS A 50 39.37 -33.37 67.30
C LYS A 50 39.10 -33.17 65.81
N GLN A 51 39.02 -34.26 65.06
CA GLN A 51 38.68 -34.22 63.63
C GLN A 51 37.25 -33.70 63.39
N ALA A 52 36.30 -34.10 64.23
CA ALA A 52 34.92 -33.60 64.17
C ALA A 52 34.83 -32.09 64.46
N ILE A 53 35.59 -31.58 65.43
CA ILE A 53 35.67 -30.14 65.72
C ILE A 53 36.29 -29.39 64.53
N ASN A 54 37.38 -29.89 63.94
CA ASN A 54 38.00 -29.29 62.76
C ASN A 54 37.01 -29.24 61.57
N PHE A 55 36.34 -30.36 61.29
CA PHE A 55 35.31 -30.41 60.25
C PHE A 55 34.14 -29.46 60.55
N ALA A 56 33.69 -29.35 61.80
CA ALA A 56 32.63 -28.42 62.18
C ALA A 56 33.03 -26.95 61.98
N ILE A 57 34.27 -26.58 62.30
CA ILE A 57 34.81 -25.23 62.05
C ILE A 57 34.83 -24.95 60.55
N LEU A 58 35.35 -25.88 59.74
CA LEU A 58 35.37 -25.74 58.28
C LEU A 58 33.96 -25.66 57.69
N ALA A 59 33.05 -26.52 58.11
CA ALA A 59 31.65 -26.53 57.68
C ALA A 59 30.94 -25.22 58.05
N GLY A 60 31.23 -24.66 59.23
CA GLY A 60 30.71 -23.37 59.67
C GLY A 60 31.20 -22.21 58.79
N VAL A 61 32.50 -22.15 58.52
CA VAL A 61 33.10 -21.13 57.63
C VAL A 61 32.54 -21.27 56.21
N LEU A 62 32.43 -22.49 55.70
CA LEU A 62 31.88 -22.77 54.37
C LEU A 62 30.41 -22.37 54.30
N PHE A 63 29.58 -22.73 55.29
CA PHE A 63 28.17 -22.36 55.33
C PHE A 63 27.99 -20.84 55.37
N TYR A 64 28.77 -20.12 56.19
CA TYR A 64 28.72 -18.67 56.26
C TYR A 64 29.06 -18.02 54.90
N PHE A 65 30.07 -18.55 54.20
CA PHE A 65 30.51 -18.00 52.92
C PHE A 65 29.59 -18.39 51.73
N LEU A 66 29.01 -19.60 51.73
CA LEU A 66 28.13 -20.09 50.65
C LEU A 66 26.68 -19.60 50.75
N ARG A 67 26.20 -19.26 51.94
CA ARG A 67 24.79 -18.84 52.13
C ARG A 67 24.42 -17.64 51.25
N LYS A 68 25.34 -16.68 51.10
CA LYS A 68 25.14 -15.45 50.31
C LYS A 68 25.13 -15.70 48.78
N PRO A 69 26.15 -16.35 48.17
CA PRO A 69 26.14 -16.61 46.73
C PRO A 69 25.06 -17.63 46.31
N LEU A 70 24.76 -18.64 47.13
CA LEU A 70 23.75 -19.64 46.79
C LEU A 70 22.34 -19.04 46.74
N SER A 71 21.97 -18.21 47.72
CA SER A 71 20.70 -17.50 47.70
C SER A 71 20.60 -16.50 46.55
N SER A 72 21.69 -15.79 46.24
CA SER A 72 21.73 -14.86 45.11
C SER A 72 21.49 -15.56 43.77
N PHE A 73 22.12 -16.72 43.54
CA PHE A 73 21.98 -17.47 42.30
C PHE A 73 20.56 -18.03 42.09
N LEU A 74 19.94 -18.55 43.15
CA LEU A 74 18.56 -19.03 43.09
C LEU A 74 17.55 -17.90 42.87
N LYS A 75 17.78 -16.74 43.48
CA LYS A 75 16.96 -15.53 43.25
C LYS A 75 17.10 -15.03 41.81
N GLU A 76 18.33 -14.93 41.29
CA GLU A 76 18.57 -14.52 39.91
C GLU A 76 17.90 -15.47 38.90
N ARG A 77 17.98 -16.79 39.12
CA ARG A 77 17.30 -17.78 38.28
C ARG A 77 15.77 -17.66 38.34
N SER A 78 15.23 -17.45 39.54
CA SER A 78 13.78 -17.29 39.73
C SER A 78 13.27 -16.00 39.09
N GLU A 79 14.02 -14.91 39.22
CA GLU A 79 13.73 -13.62 38.57
C GLU A 79 13.82 -13.71 37.05
N LEU A 80 14.83 -14.41 36.51
CA LEU A 80 14.95 -14.63 35.06
C LEU A 80 13.77 -15.44 34.53
N LEU A 81 13.37 -16.51 35.23
CA LEU A 81 12.22 -17.33 34.83
C LEU A 81 10.92 -16.51 34.86
N ARG A 82 10.69 -15.75 35.94
CA ARG A 82 9.53 -14.84 36.03
C ARG A 82 9.53 -13.82 34.90
N LYS A 83 10.65 -13.15 34.66
CA LYS A 83 10.79 -12.20 33.54
C LYS A 83 10.51 -12.87 32.20
N SER A 84 11.04 -14.08 31.95
CA SER A 84 10.80 -14.78 30.69
C SER A 84 9.34 -15.15 30.47
N ILE A 85 8.60 -15.47 31.54
CA ILE A 85 7.17 -15.75 31.48
C ILE A 85 6.38 -14.45 31.24
N ASP A 86 6.71 -13.39 31.97
CA ASP A 86 6.05 -12.09 31.82
C ASP A 86 6.31 -11.49 30.43
N ASP A 87 7.53 -11.59 29.93
CA ASP A 87 7.91 -11.12 28.60
C ASP A 87 7.22 -11.94 27.51
N ALA A 88 7.11 -13.26 27.67
CA ALA A 88 6.34 -14.11 26.76
C ALA A 88 4.84 -13.80 26.78
N ALA A 89 4.27 -13.54 27.97
CA ALA A 89 2.88 -13.14 28.12
C ALA A 89 2.60 -11.78 27.46
N LYS A 90 3.48 -10.79 27.67
CA LYS A 90 3.40 -9.48 27.01
C LYS A 90 3.54 -9.60 25.49
N ALA A 91 4.52 -10.37 25.01
CA ALA A 91 4.70 -10.57 23.57
C ALA A 91 3.47 -11.23 22.92
N ARG A 92 2.82 -12.18 23.61
CA ARG A 92 1.55 -12.77 23.14
C ARG A 92 0.41 -11.76 23.15
N ALA A 93 0.28 -10.96 24.19
CA ALA A 93 -0.75 -9.92 24.27
C ALA A 93 -0.58 -8.86 23.17
N GLU A 94 0.64 -8.36 22.96
CA GLU A 94 0.96 -7.42 21.88
C GLU A 94 0.72 -8.02 20.49
N ALA A 95 1.03 -9.30 20.30
CA ALA A 95 0.76 -9.99 19.04
C ALA A 95 -0.76 -10.15 18.79
N ALA A 96 -1.53 -10.48 19.82
CA ALA A 96 -2.99 -10.57 19.74
C ALA A 96 -3.63 -9.20 19.44
N GLU A 97 -3.16 -8.15 20.10
CA GLU A 97 -3.61 -6.77 19.84
C GLU A 97 -3.31 -6.37 18.39
N LYS A 98 -2.08 -6.60 17.91
CA LYS A 98 -1.71 -6.33 16.51
C LYS A 98 -2.55 -7.11 15.52
N LEU A 99 -2.83 -8.39 15.80
CA LEU A 99 -3.68 -9.22 14.95
C LEU A 99 -5.09 -8.62 14.88
N SER A 100 -5.70 -8.30 16.02
CA SER A 100 -7.03 -7.69 16.06
C SER A 100 -7.08 -6.34 15.35
N ALA A 101 -6.03 -5.53 15.45
CA ALA A 101 -5.93 -4.25 14.76
C ALA A 101 -5.78 -4.42 13.24
N ILE A 102 -5.04 -5.44 12.79
CA ILE A 102 -4.92 -5.78 11.37
C ILE A 102 -6.26 -6.28 10.84
N GLU A 103 -6.92 -7.20 11.54
CA GLU A 103 -8.23 -7.73 11.17
C GLU A 103 -9.26 -6.61 11.05
N ALA A 104 -9.33 -5.71 12.04
CA ALA A 104 -10.21 -4.55 12.00
C ALA A 104 -9.90 -3.62 10.82
N ARG A 105 -8.62 -3.38 10.52
CA ARG A 105 -8.21 -2.59 9.34
C ARG A 105 -8.58 -3.29 8.04
N THR A 106 -8.40 -4.60 7.93
CA THR A 106 -8.75 -5.36 6.72
C THR A 106 -10.26 -5.39 6.49
N ALA A 107 -11.06 -5.50 7.55
CA ALA A 107 -12.52 -5.41 7.45
C ALA A 107 -12.95 -4.00 7.00
N ALA A 108 -12.41 -2.95 7.62
CA ALA A 108 -12.71 -1.57 7.23
C ALA A 108 -12.31 -1.28 5.77
N LEU A 109 -11.18 -1.80 5.30
CA LEU A 109 -10.77 -1.68 3.91
C LEU A 109 -11.71 -2.44 2.96
N ALA A 110 -12.19 -3.61 3.34
CA ALA A 110 -13.16 -4.36 2.53
C ALA A 110 -14.49 -3.58 2.38
N ASP A 111 -14.97 -2.98 3.47
CA ASP A 111 -16.17 -2.13 3.46
C ASP A 111 -15.96 -0.87 2.62
N GLU A 112 -14.79 -0.23 2.72
CA GLU A 112 -14.45 0.95 1.93
C GLU A 112 -14.37 0.62 0.43
N ILE A 113 -13.78 -0.51 0.05
CA ILE A 113 -13.74 -0.98 -1.34
C ILE A 113 -15.15 -1.27 -1.84
N ALA A 114 -16.00 -1.93 -1.04
CA ALA A 114 -17.39 -2.18 -1.41
C ALA A 114 -18.17 -0.88 -1.63
N ALA A 115 -18.00 0.10 -0.74
CA ALA A 115 -18.61 1.42 -0.85
C ALA A 115 -18.07 2.21 -2.07
N MET A 116 -16.77 2.11 -2.36
CA MET A 116 -16.15 2.73 -3.53
C MET A 116 -16.69 2.13 -4.82
N ASN A 117 -16.78 0.81 -4.92
CA ASN A 117 -17.34 0.13 -6.10
C ASN A 117 -18.81 0.52 -6.31
N ALA A 118 -19.62 0.54 -5.25
CA ALA A 118 -21.02 0.95 -5.33
C ALA A 118 -21.18 2.40 -5.82
N LYS A 119 -20.30 3.32 -5.38
CA LYS A 119 -20.26 4.70 -5.88
C LYS A 119 -19.85 4.76 -7.34
N MET A 120 -18.80 4.03 -7.73
CA MET A 120 -18.33 3.97 -9.11
C MET A 120 -19.41 3.45 -10.06
N ASP A 121 -20.15 2.40 -9.68
CA ASP A 121 -21.24 1.85 -10.47
C ASP A 121 -22.40 2.84 -10.62
N ALA A 122 -22.75 3.55 -9.53
CA ALA A 122 -23.79 4.58 -9.57
C ALA A 122 -23.38 5.77 -10.45
N GLU A 123 -22.14 6.24 -10.33
CA GLU A 123 -21.58 7.32 -11.15
C GLU A 123 -21.49 6.91 -12.62
N ALA A 124 -21.01 5.69 -12.91
CA ALA A 124 -20.94 5.16 -14.27
C ALA A 124 -22.34 5.04 -14.90
N GLY A 125 -23.33 4.59 -14.14
CA GLY A 125 -24.73 4.54 -14.60
C GLY A 125 -25.31 5.92 -14.90
N ALA A 126 -25.09 6.89 -14.02
CA ALA A 126 -25.54 8.26 -14.21
C ALA A 126 -24.86 8.93 -15.42
N GLU A 127 -23.55 8.73 -15.57
CA GLU A 127 -22.79 9.31 -16.68
C GLU A 127 -23.15 8.65 -18.01
N ALA A 128 -23.35 7.34 -18.04
CA ALA A 128 -23.86 6.64 -19.23
C ALA A 128 -25.23 7.17 -19.67
N GLN A 129 -26.11 7.49 -18.72
CA GLN A 129 -27.41 8.08 -19.02
C GLN A 129 -27.27 9.50 -19.59
N ARG A 130 -26.45 10.35 -18.96
CA ARG A 130 -26.17 11.71 -19.47
C ARG A 130 -25.55 11.69 -20.87
N LEU A 131 -24.63 10.76 -21.13
CA LEU A 131 -24.00 10.61 -22.43
C LEU A 131 -25.01 10.21 -23.50
N ARG A 132 -25.95 9.30 -23.19
CA ARG A 132 -27.03 8.93 -24.11
C ARG A 132 -27.96 10.08 -24.40
N GLU A 133 -28.35 10.86 -23.39
CA GLU A 133 -29.21 12.03 -23.56
C GLU A 133 -28.52 13.10 -24.41
N THR A 134 -27.26 13.41 -24.10
CA THR A 134 -26.46 14.36 -24.87
C THR A 134 -26.27 13.89 -26.31
N ALA A 135 -25.95 12.61 -26.52
CA ALA A 135 -25.81 12.04 -27.86
C ALA A 135 -27.14 12.10 -28.64
N ALA A 136 -28.28 11.85 -28.00
CA ALA A 136 -29.58 11.95 -28.66
C ALA A 136 -29.89 13.38 -29.12
N VAL A 137 -29.58 14.37 -28.27
CA VAL A 137 -29.71 15.80 -28.62
C VAL A 137 -28.79 16.15 -29.80
N GLU A 138 -27.53 15.75 -29.76
CA GLU A 138 -26.57 16.02 -30.84
C GLU A 138 -26.96 15.33 -32.15
N ILE A 139 -27.43 14.07 -32.11
CA ILE A 139 -27.94 13.37 -33.29
C ILE A 139 -29.12 14.15 -33.89
N SER A 140 -30.06 14.62 -33.07
CA SER A 140 -31.20 15.39 -33.55
C SER A 140 -30.77 16.71 -34.20
N ARG A 141 -29.76 17.38 -33.61
CA ARG A 141 -29.18 18.62 -34.13
C ARG A 141 -28.48 18.40 -35.47
N ILE A 142 -27.64 17.37 -35.57
CA ILE A 142 -26.94 16.99 -36.81
C ILE A 142 -27.95 16.65 -37.90
N ARG A 143 -29.02 15.92 -37.55
CA ARG A 143 -30.07 15.58 -38.51
C ARG A 143 -30.75 16.82 -39.06
N ALA A 144 -31.20 17.73 -38.19
CA ALA A 144 -31.84 18.98 -38.61
C ALA A 144 -30.90 19.85 -39.47
N GLN A 145 -29.62 19.93 -39.10
CA GLN A 145 -28.62 20.66 -39.89
C GLN A 145 -28.39 20.01 -41.26
N SER A 146 -28.36 18.68 -41.32
CA SER A 146 -28.16 17.92 -42.56
C SER A 146 -29.36 18.05 -43.50
N GLU A 147 -30.58 18.00 -42.96
CA GLU A 147 -31.82 18.24 -43.70
C GLU A 147 -31.84 19.67 -44.27
N PHE A 148 -31.55 20.68 -43.44
CA PHE A 148 -31.46 22.07 -43.89
C PHE A 148 -30.38 22.27 -44.96
N ALA A 149 -29.18 21.70 -44.78
CA ALA A 149 -28.12 21.78 -45.77
C ALA A 149 -28.53 21.10 -47.08
N GLY A 150 -29.17 19.92 -47.01
CA GLY A 150 -29.68 19.19 -48.16
C GLY A 150 -30.72 20.00 -48.95
N GLU A 151 -31.68 20.63 -48.27
CA GLU A 151 -32.66 21.50 -48.91
C GLU A 151 -32.01 22.69 -49.64
N GLN A 152 -31.01 23.30 -49.01
CA GLN A 152 -30.28 24.42 -49.59
C GLN A 152 -29.49 24.01 -50.82
N GLU A 153 -28.83 22.84 -50.81
CA GLU A 153 -28.13 22.32 -51.98
C GLU A 153 -29.10 21.94 -53.11
N VAL A 154 -30.25 21.33 -52.80
CA VAL A 154 -31.30 21.07 -53.81
C VAL A 154 -31.81 22.37 -54.43
N LYS A 155 -32.01 23.40 -53.62
CA LYS A 155 -32.46 24.71 -54.11
C LYS A 155 -31.41 25.34 -55.05
N LYS A 156 -30.14 25.35 -54.66
CA LYS A 156 -29.03 25.83 -55.51
C LYS A 156 -28.94 25.05 -56.82
N ALA A 157 -29.00 23.72 -56.77
CA ALA A 157 -28.95 22.88 -57.96
C ALA A 157 -30.12 23.18 -58.92
N ARG A 158 -31.33 23.41 -58.39
CA ARG A 158 -32.49 23.81 -59.21
C ARG A 158 -32.31 25.19 -59.83
N GLU A 159 -31.74 26.14 -59.11
CA GLU A 159 -31.46 27.49 -59.62
C GLU A 159 -30.42 27.44 -60.75
N GLU A 160 -29.36 26.64 -60.58
CA GLU A 160 -28.33 26.44 -61.61
C GLU A 160 -28.93 25.77 -62.87
N LEU A 161 -29.68 24.69 -62.72
CA LEU A 161 -30.35 24.02 -63.84
C LEU A 161 -31.32 24.95 -64.58
N ARG A 162 -32.05 25.81 -63.87
CA ARG A 162 -32.93 26.81 -64.50
C ARG A 162 -32.14 27.84 -65.29
N ARG A 163 -30.99 28.27 -64.78
CA ARG A 163 -30.09 29.20 -65.46
C ARG A 163 -29.53 28.57 -66.74
N GLU A 164 -29.02 27.34 -66.66
CA GLU A 164 -28.52 26.60 -67.83
C GLU A 164 -29.61 26.37 -68.87
N ALA A 165 -30.81 25.93 -68.45
CA ALA A 165 -31.94 25.74 -69.35
C ALA A 165 -32.36 27.04 -70.05
N SER A 166 -32.33 28.18 -69.34
CA SER A 166 -32.64 29.50 -69.91
C SER A 166 -31.60 29.91 -70.95
N LEU A 167 -30.31 29.68 -70.67
CA LEU A 167 -29.21 29.94 -71.61
C LEU A 167 -29.32 29.08 -72.87
N LEU A 168 -29.54 27.77 -72.72
CA LEU A 168 -29.71 26.85 -73.85
C LEU A 168 -30.95 27.19 -74.69
N SER A 169 -32.06 27.57 -74.05
CA SER A 169 -33.27 27.99 -74.75
C SER A 169 -33.06 29.28 -75.54
N ALA A 170 -32.34 30.26 -74.96
CA ALA A 170 -31.98 31.49 -75.65
C ALA A 170 -31.07 31.22 -76.85
N GLN A 171 -30.07 30.34 -76.71
CA GLN A 171 -29.19 29.93 -77.82
C GLN A 171 -29.96 29.21 -78.93
N ALA A 172 -30.87 28.29 -78.59
CA ALA A 172 -31.70 27.59 -79.56
C ALA A 172 -32.66 28.55 -80.29
N ALA A 173 -33.27 29.50 -79.56
CA ALA A 173 -34.12 30.52 -80.15
C ALA A 173 -33.32 31.45 -81.09
N GLU A 174 -32.11 31.87 -80.68
CA GLU A 174 -31.21 32.67 -81.52
C GLU A 174 -30.85 31.92 -82.81
N GLU A 175 -30.51 30.63 -82.71
CA GLU A 175 -30.19 29.81 -83.87
C GLU A 175 -31.40 29.62 -84.80
N LEU A 176 -32.59 29.43 -84.25
CA LEU A 176 -33.82 29.32 -85.03
C LEU A 176 -34.13 30.63 -85.76
N VAL A 177 -34.13 31.77 -85.06
CA VAL A 177 -34.36 33.10 -85.63
C VAL A 177 -33.37 33.39 -86.75
N ARG A 178 -32.08 33.08 -86.54
CA ARG A 178 -31.03 33.23 -87.56
C ARG A 178 -31.28 32.38 -88.80
N LYS A 179 -31.87 31.18 -88.67
CA LYS A 179 -32.20 30.30 -89.80
C LYS A 179 -33.48 30.69 -90.54
N THR A 180 -34.45 31.31 -89.86
CA THR A 180 -35.77 31.63 -90.44
C THR A 180 -35.95 33.08 -90.88
N LEU A 181 -34.98 33.97 -90.61
CA LEU A 181 -35.11 35.40 -90.92
C LEU A 181 -35.15 35.66 -92.43
N SER A 182 -36.19 36.34 -92.90
CA SER A 182 -36.30 36.82 -94.29
C SER A 182 -35.86 38.28 -94.44
N PRO A 183 -35.48 38.75 -95.64
CA PRO A 183 -35.13 40.16 -95.88
C PRO A 183 -36.26 41.14 -95.52
N VAL A 184 -37.51 40.72 -95.72
CA VAL A 184 -38.71 41.53 -95.40
C VAL A 184 -38.86 41.71 -93.89
N ASP A 185 -38.52 40.69 -93.10
CA ASP A 185 -38.55 40.79 -91.63
C ASP A 185 -37.47 41.71 -91.09
N GLN A 186 -36.28 41.76 -91.70
CA GLN A 186 -35.21 42.69 -91.30
C GLN A 186 -35.64 44.15 -91.49
N GLU A 187 -36.24 44.50 -92.64
CA GLU A 187 -36.72 45.86 -92.90
C GLU A 187 -37.86 46.27 -91.94
N ARG A 188 -38.78 45.34 -91.65
CA ARG A 188 -39.87 45.57 -90.68
C ARG A 188 -39.31 45.82 -89.27
N LEU A 189 -38.35 45.01 -88.81
CA LEU A 189 -37.74 45.14 -87.48
C LEU A 189 -36.94 46.45 -87.31
N VAL A 190 -36.29 46.93 -88.36
CA VAL A 190 -35.60 48.23 -88.36
C VAL A 190 -36.61 49.37 -88.24
N ARG A 191 -37.70 49.32 -89.01
CA ARG A 191 -38.76 50.35 -88.97
C ARG A 191 -39.45 50.44 -87.60
N GLU A 192 -39.82 49.30 -87.01
CA GLU A 192 -40.41 49.24 -85.66
C GLU A 192 -39.44 49.76 -84.57
N ASN A 193 -38.12 49.52 -84.71
CA ASN A 193 -37.13 50.07 -83.77
C ASN A 193 -37.01 51.59 -83.87
N LEU A 194 -37.01 52.13 -85.10
CA LEU A 194 -36.95 53.57 -85.33
C LEU A 194 -38.19 54.28 -84.75
N GLU A 195 -39.39 53.72 -84.94
CA GLU A 195 -40.63 54.23 -84.32
C GLU A 195 -40.58 54.18 -82.78
N LYS A 196 -40.06 53.11 -82.18
CA LYS A 196 -39.92 53.01 -80.71
C LYS A 196 -38.94 54.04 -80.15
N ILE A 197 -37.83 54.29 -80.84
CA ILE A 197 -36.85 55.29 -80.41
C ILE A 197 -37.46 56.70 -80.52
N GLU A 198 -38.16 57.01 -81.61
CA GLU A 198 -38.89 58.28 -81.73
C GLU A 198 -39.96 58.47 -80.63
N GLY A 199 -40.62 57.39 -80.20
CA GLY A 199 -41.60 57.42 -79.12
C GLY A 199 -41.04 57.56 -77.71
N ILE A 200 -39.76 57.27 -77.48
CA ILE A 200 -39.07 57.45 -76.18
C ILE A 200 -38.40 58.84 -76.10
N VAL A 201 -37.99 59.38 -77.25
CA VAL A 201 -37.30 60.67 -77.34
C VAL A 201 -38.28 61.86 -77.36
N ARG A 202 -39.57 61.61 -77.59
CA ARG A 202 -40.66 62.60 -77.47
C ARG A 202 -41.32 62.50 -76.10
#